data_AF-A0A7J9QUR4-F1
#
_entry.id   AF-A0A7J9QUR4-F1
#
_cell.length_a   1.000
_cell.length_b   1.000
_cell.length_c   1.000
_cell.angle_alpha   90.00
_cell.angle_beta   90.00
_cell.angle_gamma   90.00
#
_symmetry.space_group_name_H-M   'P 1'
#
loop_
_entity.id
_entity.type
_entity.pdbx_description
1 polymer ?
#
loop_
_entity_poly.entity_id
_entity_poly.type
_entity_poly.pdbx_seq_one_letter_code
_entity_poly.pdbx_strand_id
1 'polypeptide(L)'
;MITDTIYEHLKDIQTTKIKNIVSKPTIIESTDTLSSVINKITRNKAYDAFYINGKNTFSTNILSLLNAKNITSMKVEPYLSPIPYVSPNDSIQKASHIMTHYRTREVPVVSQNKIIGVVTAKKIIKLLSSKDNKWIKANLIYTQNPVTVTSDEPLSTAKRIMTNKKIDHLPVLNKDKIKQVLTSSHLIEAIIPKESLGRLSRGANRVHKLESRIGNIGSARVPQCSPNDDLNKILKLMLKTDTTCCLVNLWDNLQGIITFKDILGLLATKIETQIPLFIVGMPEDQGDIKLITSKFEKTLKRLQQTYSEIHEARVSIKKQRSGGKKEGKFDVTIMITTSHHTPLIYKSLGFDLGEVLEDLSQKLLRNLSKKAKRRSKTSIRKMGLPVF
;
A
#
# COMPACT_ATOMS: atom_id res chain seq x y z
N MET A 1 8.79 8.45 21.39
CA MET A 1 7.95 9.40 22.14
C MET A 1 6.42 9.18 22.05
N ILE A 2 5.87 8.33 21.19
CA ILE A 2 4.54 7.67 21.40
C ILE A 2 4.49 6.40 20.56
N THR A 3 5.11 6.46 19.38
CA THR A 3 5.43 5.32 18.52
C THR A 3 6.22 4.24 19.23
N ASP A 4 7.24 4.60 20.02
CA ASP A 4 8.06 3.62 20.75
C ASP A 4 7.26 2.95 21.88
N THR A 5 6.36 3.70 22.51
CA THR A 5 5.41 3.17 23.51
C THR A 5 4.43 2.20 22.86
N ILE A 6 3.89 2.53 21.68
CA ILE A 6 3.01 1.63 20.91
C ILE A 6 3.78 0.38 20.50
N TYR A 7 5.03 0.54 20.06
CA TYR A 7 5.88 -0.54 19.64
C TYR A 7 6.13 -1.54 20.78
N GLU A 8 6.58 -1.06 21.94
CA GLU A 8 6.82 -1.94 23.10
C GLU A 8 5.52 -2.57 23.61
N HIS A 9 4.41 -1.82 23.64
CA HIS A 9 3.08 -2.34 24.03
C HIS A 9 2.60 -3.50 23.14
N LEU A 10 2.90 -3.45 21.85
CA LEU A 10 2.45 -4.44 20.86
C LEU A 10 3.52 -5.51 20.54
N LYS A 11 4.66 -5.53 21.25
CA LYS A 11 5.83 -6.35 20.93
C LYS A 11 5.58 -7.86 20.97
N ASP A 12 4.77 -8.32 21.91
CA ASP A 12 4.37 -9.72 22.03
C ASP A 12 3.51 -10.18 20.83
N ILE A 13 2.58 -9.35 20.37
CA ILE A 13 1.82 -9.62 19.13
C ILE A 13 2.76 -9.61 17.94
N GLN A 14 3.63 -8.60 17.85
CA GLN A 14 4.59 -8.46 16.75
C GLN A 14 5.47 -9.70 16.59
N THR A 15 5.99 -10.24 17.70
CA THR A 15 6.91 -11.39 17.73
C THR A 15 6.21 -12.75 17.66
N THR A 16 4.88 -12.79 17.80
CA THR A 16 4.11 -14.02 17.66
C THR A 16 4.32 -14.66 16.29
N LYS A 17 4.56 -15.97 16.27
CA LYS A 17 4.72 -16.75 15.04
C LYS A 17 3.39 -16.92 14.31
N ILE A 18 3.41 -16.80 12.98
CA ILE A 18 2.17 -16.85 12.19
C ILE A 18 1.50 -18.21 12.11
N LYS A 19 2.19 -19.32 12.41
CA LYS A 19 1.66 -20.70 12.31
C LYS A 19 0.28 -20.90 12.97
N ASN A 20 -0.03 -20.14 14.01
CA ASN A 20 -1.27 -20.26 14.78
C ASN A 20 -2.48 -19.51 14.15
N ILE A 21 -2.26 -18.71 13.11
CA ILE A 21 -3.31 -17.88 12.47
C ILE A 21 -3.42 -18.10 10.96
N VAL A 22 -2.80 -19.17 10.44
CA VAL A 22 -2.86 -19.55 9.03
C VAL A 22 -4.29 -19.97 8.65
N SER A 23 -4.76 -19.50 7.49
CA SER A 23 -6.06 -19.81 6.90
C SER A 23 -5.88 -20.39 5.49
N LYS A 24 -6.95 -20.97 4.94
CA LYS A 24 -6.95 -21.54 3.58
C LYS A 24 -6.72 -20.43 2.54
N PRO A 25 -5.79 -20.61 1.57
CA PRO A 25 -5.52 -19.63 0.53
C PRO A 25 -6.53 -19.72 -0.61
N THR A 26 -6.72 -18.61 -1.34
CA THR A 26 -7.35 -18.64 -2.68
C THR A 26 -6.26 -18.78 -3.73
N ILE A 27 -6.08 -20.00 -4.26
CA ILE A 27 -5.07 -20.30 -5.28
C ILE A 27 -5.69 -20.18 -6.69
N ILE A 28 -4.93 -19.60 -7.61
CA ILE A 28 -5.28 -19.40 -9.02
C ILE A 28 -4.12 -19.82 -9.93
N GLU A 29 -4.43 -20.04 -11.20
CA GLU A 29 -3.44 -20.25 -12.25
C GLU A 29 -3.25 -18.99 -13.09
N SER A 30 -2.07 -18.77 -13.69
CA SER A 30 -1.83 -17.62 -14.58
C SER A 30 -2.78 -17.60 -15.79
N THR A 31 -3.23 -18.78 -16.21
CA THR A 31 -4.16 -18.99 -17.33
C THR A 31 -5.63 -18.84 -16.94
N ASP A 32 -5.97 -18.59 -15.67
CA ASP A 32 -7.34 -18.32 -15.27
C ASP A 32 -7.86 -17.02 -15.93
N THR A 33 -9.16 -16.96 -16.21
CA THR A 33 -9.80 -15.72 -16.64
C THR A 33 -10.07 -14.82 -15.43
N LEU A 34 -10.13 -13.50 -15.67
CA LEU A 34 -10.47 -12.53 -14.63
C LEU A 34 -11.82 -12.82 -13.95
N SER A 35 -12.82 -13.24 -14.73
CA SER A 35 -14.14 -13.66 -14.22
C SER A 35 -14.05 -14.86 -13.28
N SER A 36 -13.26 -15.88 -13.62
CA SER A 36 -13.01 -17.05 -12.78
C SER A 36 -12.33 -16.65 -11.48
N VAL A 37 -11.30 -15.79 -11.55
CA VAL A 37 -10.58 -15.30 -10.36
C VAL A 37 -11.48 -14.49 -9.44
N ILE A 38 -12.30 -13.58 -9.99
CA ILE A 38 -13.27 -12.81 -9.20
C ILE A 38 -14.25 -13.76 -8.50
N ASN A 39 -14.78 -14.76 -9.21
CA ASN A 39 -15.68 -15.75 -8.63
C ASN A 39 -15.00 -16.55 -7.50
N LYS A 40 -13.75 -16.96 -7.67
CA LYS A 40 -12.96 -17.63 -6.61
C LYS A 40 -12.78 -16.73 -5.38
N ILE A 41 -12.40 -15.46 -5.57
CA ILE A 41 -12.26 -14.47 -4.48
C ILE A 41 -13.59 -14.29 -3.73
N THR A 42 -14.69 -14.06 -4.47
CA THR A 42 -16.03 -13.85 -3.88
C THR A 42 -16.55 -15.09 -3.14
N ARG A 43 -16.45 -16.29 -3.74
CA ARG A 43 -16.90 -17.55 -3.12
C ARG A 43 -16.13 -17.87 -1.84
N ASN A 44 -14.82 -17.64 -1.86
CA ASN A 44 -13.97 -17.90 -0.71
C ASN A 44 -14.03 -16.79 0.35
N LYS A 45 -14.77 -15.69 0.10
CA LYS A 45 -14.77 -14.47 0.93
C LYS A 45 -13.34 -13.98 1.22
N ALA A 46 -12.46 -14.11 0.22
CA ALA A 46 -11.07 -13.69 0.29
C ALA A 46 -10.93 -12.24 -0.20
N TYR A 47 -9.79 -11.62 0.10
CA TYR A 47 -9.45 -10.31 -0.44
C TYR A 47 -8.47 -10.40 -1.60
N ASP A 48 -7.56 -11.36 -1.53
CA ASP A 48 -6.48 -11.55 -2.49
C ASP A 48 -6.51 -13.01 -3.00
N ALA A 49 -6.00 -13.21 -4.21
CA ALA A 49 -5.76 -14.51 -4.81
C ALA A 49 -4.27 -14.65 -5.16
N PHE A 50 -3.75 -15.87 -5.06
CA PHE A 50 -2.32 -16.13 -5.14
C PHE A 50 -1.97 -17.19 -6.19
N TYR A 51 -0.82 -16.99 -6.81
CA TYR A 51 -0.22 -17.90 -7.77
C TYR A 51 1.27 -18.07 -7.43
N ILE A 52 1.82 -19.26 -7.61
CA ILE A 52 3.24 -19.54 -7.41
C ILE A 52 3.83 -20.14 -8.68
N ASN A 53 4.94 -19.57 -9.14
CA ASN A 53 5.70 -20.08 -10.28
C ASN A 53 7.17 -20.24 -9.88
N GLY A 54 7.58 -21.50 -9.66
CA GLY A 54 8.89 -21.81 -9.11
C GLY A 54 9.09 -21.17 -7.74
N LYS A 55 10.03 -20.22 -7.63
CA LYS A 55 10.35 -19.49 -6.39
C LYS A 55 9.56 -18.18 -6.24
N ASN A 56 8.87 -17.73 -7.29
CA ASN A 56 8.21 -16.44 -7.31
C ASN A 56 6.74 -16.61 -6.91
N THR A 57 6.29 -15.79 -5.97
CA THR A 57 4.88 -15.73 -5.57
C THR A 57 4.25 -14.46 -6.10
N PHE A 58 3.03 -14.57 -6.60
CA PHE A 58 2.26 -13.49 -7.18
C PHE A 58 0.91 -13.36 -6.48
N SER A 59 0.37 -12.16 -6.49
CA SER A 59 -0.96 -11.85 -5.96
C SER A 59 -1.76 -10.98 -6.91
N THR A 60 -3.08 -11.05 -6.78
CA THR A 60 -4.01 -10.08 -7.35
C THR A 60 -5.23 -9.93 -6.44
N ASN A 61 -6.01 -8.87 -6.65
CA ASN A 61 -7.22 -8.59 -5.89
C ASN A 61 -8.22 -7.80 -6.74
N ILE A 62 -9.45 -7.65 -6.23
CA ILE A 62 -10.53 -6.99 -6.96
C ILE A 62 -10.14 -5.59 -7.45
N LEU A 63 -9.44 -4.81 -6.62
CA LEU A 63 -9.01 -3.46 -6.99
C LEU A 63 -8.07 -3.46 -8.21
N SER A 64 -7.12 -4.39 -8.26
CA SER A 64 -6.25 -4.58 -9.43
C SER A 64 -7.05 -5.01 -10.66
N LEU A 65 -8.01 -5.92 -10.49
CA LEU A 65 -8.83 -6.44 -11.60
C LEU A 65 -9.80 -5.42 -12.17
N LEU A 66 -10.21 -4.41 -11.39
CA LEU A 66 -11.01 -3.29 -11.90
C LEU A 66 -10.31 -2.52 -13.03
N ASN A 67 -8.98 -2.51 -13.10
CA ASN A 67 -8.26 -1.86 -14.21
C ASN A 67 -8.43 -2.55 -15.57
N ALA A 68 -8.98 -3.76 -15.60
CA ALA A 68 -9.14 -4.47 -16.85
C ALA A 68 -10.18 -3.82 -17.76
N LYS A 69 -9.84 -3.78 -19.07
CA LYS A 69 -10.75 -3.33 -20.11
C LYS A 69 -11.90 -4.33 -20.30
N ASN A 70 -11.60 -5.63 -20.28
CA ASN A 70 -12.59 -6.69 -20.39
C ASN A 70 -12.42 -7.78 -19.34
N ILE A 71 -13.20 -7.67 -18.26
CA ILE A 71 -13.16 -8.60 -17.12
C ILE A 71 -13.73 -9.99 -17.44
N THR A 72 -14.50 -10.17 -18.52
CA THR A 72 -15.11 -11.50 -18.79
C THR A 72 -14.12 -12.52 -19.32
N SER A 73 -13.23 -12.10 -20.22
CA SER A 73 -12.48 -13.00 -21.09
C SER A 73 -10.97 -12.87 -20.96
N MET A 74 -10.46 -11.74 -20.46
CA MET A 74 -9.02 -11.55 -20.29
C MET A 74 -8.46 -12.54 -19.29
N LYS A 75 -7.22 -12.96 -19.53
CA LYS A 75 -6.42 -13.76 -18.59
C LYS A 75 -5.98 -12.91 -17.40
N VAL A 76 -5.75 -13.55 -16.26
CA VAL A 76 -5.31 -12.88 -15.03
C VAL A 76 -3.84 -12.52 -15.03
N GLU A 77 -3.01 -13.22 -15.79
CA GLU A 77 -1.56 -13.02 -15.84
C GLU A 77 -1.10 -11.55 -15.90
N PRO A 78 -1.66 -10.65 -16.75
CA PRO A 78 -1.25 -9.24 -16.80
C PRO A 78 -1.59 -8.42 -15.54
N TYR A 79 -2.41 -8.97 -14.64
CA TYR A 79 -2.88 -8.34 -13.40
C TYR A 79 -2.30 -9.00 -12.15
N LEU A 80 -1.36 -9.92 -12.32
CA LEU A 80 -0.57 -10.50 -11.23
C LEU A 80 0.58 -9.56 -10.88
N SER A 81 0.81 -9.34 -9.59
CA SER A 81 1.95 -8.59 -9.07
C SER A 81 2.79 -9.48 -8.17
N PRO A 82 4.13 -9.47 -8.30
CA PRO A 82 5.00 -10.23 -7.41
C PRO A 82 4.81 -9.76 -5.97
N ILE A 83 4.80 -10.69 -5.02
CA ILE A 83 4.62 -10.41 -3.61
C ILE A 83 5.56 -11.29 -2.77
N PRO A 84 6.16 -10.74 -1.69
CA PRO A 84 6.84 -11.57 -0.71
C PRO A 84 5.88 -12.52 -0.02
N TYR A 85 6.40 -13.67 0.39
CA TYR A 85 5.70 -14.62 1.24
C TYR A 85 6.34 -14.67 2.62
N VAL A 86 5.66 -15.37 3.52
CA VAL A 86 6.15 -15.70 4.86
C VAL A 86 6.20 -17.21 5.05
N SER A 87 7.09 -17.69 5.92
CA SER A 87 7.13 -19.07 6.40
C SER A 87 6.32 -19.22 7.69
N PRO A 88 5.86 -20.42 8.08
CA PRO A 88 5.10 -20.61 9.33
C PRO A 88 5.77 -20.08 10.61
N ASN A 89 7.09 -19.97 10.59
CA ASN A 89 7.88 -19.50 11.73
C ASN A 89 8.16 -17.99 11.71
N ASP A 90 7.81 -17.29 10.64
CA ASP A 90 7.91 -15.83 10.57
C ASP A 90 6.94 -15.15 11.54
N SER A 91 7.23 -13.89 11.85
CA SER A 91 6.46 -13.10 12.80
C SER A 91 5.25 -12.38 12.18
N ILE A 92 4.25 -12.06 13.01
CA ILE A 92 3.13 -11.19 12.63
C ILE A 92 3.62 -9.81 12.18
N GLN A 93 4.71 -9.30 12.76
CA GLN A 93 5.34 -8.05 12.35
C GLN A 93 5.73 -8.07 10.86
N LYS A 94 6.42 -9.14 10.41
CA LYS A 94 6.82 -9.31 9.01
C LYS A 94 5.61 -9.39 8.09
N ALA A 95 4.58 -10.14 8.47
CA ALA A 95 3.33 -10.21 7.70
C ALA A 95 2.63 -8.83 7.62
N SER A 96 2.56 -8.09 8.73
CA SER A 96 1.97 -6.75 8.79
C SER A 96 2.75 -5.75 7.93
N HIS A 97 4.08 -5.84 7.91
CA HIS A 97 4.93 -5.04 7.03
C HIS A 97 4.64 -5.33 5.55
N ILE A 98 4.54 -6.60 5.14
CA ILE A 98 4.19 -6.97 3.77
C ILE A 98 2.78 -6.43 3.41
N MET A 99 1.77 -6.63 4.27
CA MET A 99 0.40 -6.13 4.02
C MET A 99 0.36 -4.61 3.80
N THR A 100 1.01 -3.85 4.68
CA THR A 100 0.98 -2.39 4.65
C THR A 100 1.77 -1.82 3.45
N HIS A 101 2.93 -2.41 3.16
CA HIS A 101 3.83 -2.00 2.07
C HIS A 101 3.27 -2.35 0.69
N TYR A 102 2.90 -3.61 0.47
CA TYR A 102 2.38 -4.10 -0.81
C TYR A 102 0.89 -3.80 -1.01
N ARG A 103 0.24 -3.14 -0.03
CA ARG A 103 -1.18 -2.78 -0.05
C ARG A 103 -2.10 -4.00 -0.25
N THR A 104 -1.70 -5.15 0.28
CA THR A 104 -2.51 -6.37 0.28
C THR A 104 -3.19 -6.57 1.65
N ARG A 105 -4.22 -7.41 1.70
CA ARG A 105 -4.90 -7.75 2.96
C ARG A 105 -4.55 -9.15 3.44
N GLU A 106 -3.87 -9.93 2.61
CA GLU A 106 -3.48 -11.30 2.90
C GLU A 106 -2.03 -11.52 2.46
N VAL A 107 -1.26 -12.29 3.22
CA VAL A 107 0.12 -12.65 2.86
C VAL A 107 0.19 -14.16 2.69
N PRO A 108 0.74 -14.65 1.55
CA PRO A 108 0.85 -16.08 1.32
C PRO A 108 1.88 -16.69 2.27
N VAL A 109 1.52 -17.83 2.85
CA VAL A 109 2.41 -18.66 3.66
C VAL A 109 2.96 -19.76 2.77
N VAL A 110 4.27 -19.80 2.60
CA VAL A 110 4.96 -20.74 1.71
C VAL A 110 5.88 -21.65 2.51
N SER A 111 5.86 -22.93 2.16
CA SER A 111 6.82 -23.94 2.63
C SER A 111 7.15 -24.86 1.45
N GLN A 112 8.43 -25.20 1.29
CA GLN A 112 8.90 -26.09 0.21
C GLN A 112 8.37 -25.69 -1.18
N ASN A 113 8.44 -24.39 -1.52
CA ASN A 113 7.93 -23.80 -2.76
C ASN A 113 6.43 -24.05 -3.06
N LYS A 114 5.62 -24.28 -2.02
CA LYS A 114 4.17 -24.40 -2.14
C LYS A 114 3.48 -23.42 -1.21
N ILE A 115 2.40 -22.80 -1.68
CA ILE A 115 1.52 -21.99 -0.83
C ILE A 115 0.71 -22.95 0.03
N ILE A 116 1.00 -22.99 1.32
CA ILE A 116 0.33 -23.85 2.31
C ILE A 116 -0.78 -23.12 3.05
N GLY A 117 -0.89 -21.79 2.89
CA GLY A 117 -1.87 -20.99 3.60
C GLY A 117 -1.76 -19.49 3.32
N VAL A 118 -2.58 -18.71 4.03
CA VAL A 118 -2.49 -17.25 4.09
C VAL A 118 -2.62 -16.77 5.52
N VAL A 119 -1.98 -15.65 5.83
CA VAL A 119 -2.31 -14.84 7.01
C VAL A 119 -3.17 -13.68 6.54
N THR A 120 -4.31 -13.44 7.19
CA THR A 120 -5.22 -12.35 6.83
C THR A 120 -5.13 -11.20 7.83
N ALA A 121 -5.28 -9.97 7.35
CA ALA A 121 -5.36 -8.77 8.19
C ALA A 121 -6.39 -8.95 9.32
N LYS A 122 -7.56 -9.52 9.01
CA LYS A 122 -8.64 -9.76 9.98
C LYS A 122 -8.20 -10.64 11.16
N LYS A 123 -7.35 -11.66 10.94
CA LYS A 123 -6.82 -12.51 12.01
C LYS A 123 -5.89 -11.72 12.94
N ILE A 124 -5.03 -10.86 12.39
CA ILE A 124 -4.14 -9.99 13.16
C ILE A 124 -4.95 -8.96 13.96
N ILE A 125 -5.97 -8.36 13.35
CA ILE A 125 -6.90 -7.44 14.01
C ILE A 125 -7.62 -8.11 15.18
N LYS A 126 -8.01 -9.40 15.04
CA LYS A 126 -8.60 -10.17 16.13
C LYS A 126 -7.61 -10.37 17.30
N LEU A 127 -6.32 -10.62 17.02
CA LEU A 127 -5.30 -10.68 18.07
C LEU A 127 -5.08 -9.33 18.76
N LEU A 128 -5.06 -8.23 18.00
CA LEU A 128 -5.00 -6.89 18.58
C LEU A 128 -6.20 -6.61 19.50
N SER A 129 -7.38 -7.12 19.17
CA SER A 129 -8.60 -6.88 19.97
C SER A 129 -8.60 -7.51 21.35
N SER A 130 -7.71 -8.48 21.63
CA SER A 130 -7.56 -9.07 22.97
C SER A 130 -6.60 -8.31 23.88
N LYS A 131 -5.95 -7.25 23.40
CA LYS A 131 -5.09 -6.37 24.20
C LYS A 131 -5.86 -5.21 24.81
N ASP A 132 -5.31 -4.61 25.86
CA ASP A 132 -5.79 -3.32 26.34
C ASP A 132 -5.15 -2.17 25.54
N ASN A 133 -5.82 -1.72 24.48
CA ASN A 133 -5.37 -0.60 23.66
C ASN A 133 -6.18 0.68 23.92
N LYS A 134 -6.82 0.81 25.10
CA LYS A 134 -7.69 1.96 25.42
C LYS A 134 -7.00 3.32 25.34
N TRP A 135 -5.68 3.34 25.52
CA TRP A 135 -4.86 4.53 25.47
C TRP A 135 -4.51 4.97 24.04
N ILE A 136 -4.62 4.08 23.05
CA ILE A 136 -4.44 4.42 21.63
C ILE A 136 -5.76 4.98 21.11
N LYS A 137 -5.80 6.28 20.82
CA LYS A 137 -7.01 6.99 20.36
C LYS A 137 -7.15 6.99 18.84
N ALA A 138 -8.37 7.18 18.34
CA ALA A 138 -8.68 7.25 16.91
C ALA A 138 -7.86 8.33 16.19
N ASN A 139 -7.69 9.50 16.82
CA ASN A 139 -6.88 10.60 16.31
C ASN A 139 -5.41 10.26 16.05
N LEU A 140 -4.93 9.18 16.67
CA LEU A 140 -3.60 8.66 16.48
C LEU A 140 -3.49 7.77 15.22
N ILE A 141 -4.59 7.36 14.59
CA ILE A 141 -4.51 6.34 13.54
C ILE A 141 -5.31 6.67 12.28
N TYR A 142 -6.32 7.53 12.35
CA TYR A 142 -7.15 7.77 11.18
C TYR A 142 -6.41 8.47 10.05
N THR A 143 -6.80 8.14 8.82
CA THR A 143 -6.44 8.89 7.63
C THR A 143 -7.42 10.05 7.48
N GLN A 144 -6.92 11.29 7.54
CA GLN A 144 -7.76 12.49 7.46
C GLN A 144 -8.29 12.72 6.05
N ASN A 145 -9.41 13.46 5.94
CA ASN A 145 -9.98 13.92 4.67
C ASN A 145 -10.16 12.77 3.66
N PRO A 146 -10.97 11.75 3.99
CA PRO A 146 -11.20 10.63 3.10
C PRO A 146 -11.79 11.12 1.77
N VAL A 147 -11.38 10.47 0.68
CA VAL A 147 -11.94 10.78 -0.63
C VAL A 147 -13.38 10.25 -0.67
N THR A 148 -14.33 11.12 -0.95
CA THR A 148 -15.76 10.81 -1.02
C THR A 148 -16.27 10.84 -2.46
N VAL A 149 -17.47 10.29 -2.65
CA VAL A 149 -18.29 10.39 -3.87
C VAL A 149 -19.74 10.64 -3.46
N THR A 150 -20.58 11.16 -4.35
CA THR A 150 -22.02 11.32 -4.10
C THR A 150 -22.81 10.13 -4.64
N SER A 151 -24.02 9.89 -4.13
CA SER A 151 -24.88 8.80 -4.63
C SER A 151 -25.37 9.00 -6.05
N ASP A 152 -25.30 10.22 -6.59
CA ASP A 152 -25.72 10.55 -7.95
C ASP A 152 -24.59 10.43 -8.98
N GLU A 153 -23.33 10.35 -8.54
CA GLU A 153 -22.21 10.10 -9.43
C GLU A 153 -22.28 8.69 -10.04
N PRO A 154 -21.76 8.51 -11.27
CA PRO A 154 -21.74 7.20 -11.92
C PRO A 154 -20.71 6.26 -11.28
N LEU A 155 -20.96 4.96 -11.38
CA LEU A 155 -20.02 3.91 -10.94
C LEU A 155 -18.64 4.03 -11.63
N SER A 156 -18.60 4.56 -12.85
CA SER A 156 -17.36 4.85 -13.59
C SER A 156 -16.46 5.86 -12.87
N THR A 157 -17.04 6.86 -12.18
CA THR A 157 -16.28 7.81 -11.36
C THR A 157 -15.69 7.14 -10.13
N ALA A 158 -16.47 6.34 -9.40
CA ALA A 158 -15.96 5.57 -8.26
C ALA A 158 -14.82 4.63 -8.69
N LYS A 159 -15.01 3.89 -9.78
CA LYS A 159 -13.99 3.02 -10.38
C LYS A 159 -12.69 3.79 -10.62
N ARG A 160 -12.77 4.91 -11.34
CA ARG A 160 -11.62 5.75 -11.69
C ARG A 160 -10.89 6.27 -10.45
N ILE A 161 -11.63 6.72 -9.43
CA ILE A 161 -11.04 7.21 -8.17
C ILE A 161 -10.32 6.07 -7.45
N MET A 162 -10.97 4.92 -7.28
CA MET A 162 -10.40 3.75 -6.59
C MET A 162 -9.10 3.30 -7.24
N THR A 163 -9.10 3.13 -8.57
CA THR A 163 -7.93 2.64 -9.29
C THR A 163 -6.79 3.66 -9.35
N ASN A 164 -7.08 4.93 -9.62
CA ASN A 164 -6.06 5.98 -9.72
C ASN A 164 -5.44 6.31 -8.37
N LYS A 165 -6.26 6.38 -7.30
CA LYS A 165 -5.79 6.70 -5.95
C LYS A 165 -5.35 5.47 -5.16
N LYS A 166 -5.56 4.26 -5.70
CA LYS A 166 -5.27 2.97 -5.04
C LYS A 166 -5.92 2.87 -3.66
N ILE A 167 -7.20 3.23 -3.59
CA ILE A 167 -8.03 3.16 -2.38
C ILE A 167 -9.20 2.23 -2.64
N ASP A 168 -9.54 1.41 -1.64
CA ASP A 168 -10.64 0.46 -1.75
C ASP A 168 -11.97 1.04 -1.26
N HIS A 169 -11.95 1.88 -0.23
CA HIS A 169 -13.15 2.40 0.43
C HIS A 169 -13.44 3.84 0.00
N LEU A 170 -14.68 4.09 -0.42
CA LEU A 170 -15.21 5.42 -0.69
C LEU A 170 -16.46 5.66 0.15
N PRO A 171 -16.43 6.57 1.14
CA PRO A 171 -17.65 7.07 1.75
C PRO A 171 -18.52 7.74 0.68
N VAL A 172 -19.80 7.36 0.65
CA VAL A 172 -20.79 7.87 -0.29
C VAL A 172 -21.70 8.85 0.44
N LEU A 173 -21.81 10.06 -0.11
CA LEU A 173 -22.62 11.14 0.42
C LEU A 173 -23.96 11.24 -0.32
N ASN A 174 -25.01 11.65 0.39
CA ASN A 174 -26.28 12.07 -0.18
C ASN A 174 -26.71 13.35 0.54
N LYS A 175 -26.84 14.46 -0.19
CA LYS A 175 -27.08 15.80 0.38
C LYS A 175 -26.12 16.07 1.57
N ASP A 176 -24.83 15.87 1.31
CA ASP A 176 -23.70 16.02 2.27
C ASP A 176 -23.70 15.10 3.50
N LYS A 177 -24.67 14.19 3.63
CA LYS A 177 -24.71 13.20 4.71
C LYS A 177 -24.13 11.87 4.25
N ILE A 178 -23.36 11.22 5.12
CA ILE A 178 -22.84 9.87 4.88
C ILE A 178 -24.02 8.90 4.77
N LYS A 179 -24.14 8.23 3.63
CA LYS A 179 -25.18 7.24 3.37
C LYS A 179 -24.67 5.80 3.52
N GLN A 180 -23.48 5.53 3.00
CA GLN A 180 -22.88 4.19 2.92
C GLN A 180 -21.39 4.28 2.63
N VAL A 181 -20.69 3.15 2.68
CA VAL A 181 -19.34 3.01 2.10
C VAL A 181 -19.39 2.05 0.91
N LEU A 182 -18.90 2.51 -0.24
CA LEU A 182 -18.67 1.73 -1.45
C LEU A 182 -17.26 1.14 -1.41
N THR A 183 -17.11 -0.13 -1.85
CA THR A 183 -15.81 -0.81 -1.95
C THR A 183 -15.57 -1.35 -3.35
N SER A 184 -14.35 -1.75 -3.69
CA SER A 184 -14.08 -2.39 -4.99
C SER A 184 -14.90 -3.68 -5.18
N SER A 185 -15.16 -4.43 -4.10
CA SER A 185 -16.04 -5.61 -4.11
C SER A 185 -17.49 -5.25 -4.44
N HIS A 186 -18.07 -4.22 -3.82
CA HIS A 186 -19.42 -3.77 -4.18
C HIS A 186 -19.50 -3.34 -5.65
N LEU A 187 -18.47 -2.62 -6.12
CA LEU A 187 -18.39 -2.13 -7.49
C LEU A 187 -18.29 -3.28 -8.51
N ILE A 188 -17.44 -4.29 -8.27
CA ILE A 188 -17.30 -5.42 -9.19
C ILE A 188 -18.58 -6.27 -9.24
N GLU A 189 -19.23 -6.49 -8.10
CA GLU A 189 -20.50 -7.23 -8.02
C GLU A 189 -21.64 -6.50 -8.75
N ALA A 190 -21.64 -5.17 -8.71
CA ALA A 190 -22.59 -4.37 -9.48
C ALA A 190 -22.34 -4.48 -11.00
N ILE A 191 -21.07 -4.43 -11.44
CA ILE A 191 -20.68 -4.47 -12.86
C ILE A 191 -20.81 -5.89 -13.45
N ILE A 192 -20.63 -6.92 -12.64
CA ILE A 192 -20.63 -8.33 -13.05
C ILE A 192 -21.74 -9.07 -12.28
N PRO A 193 -22.98 -9.07 -12.80
CA PRO A 193 -24.06 -9.85 -12.22
C PRO A 193 -23.71 -11.34 -12.24
N LYS A 194 -24.15 -12.08 -11.21
CA LYS A 194 -24.00 -13.54 -11.13
C LYS A 194 -24.60 -14.19 -12.38
N GLU A 195 -23.95 -15.26 -12.86
CA GLU A 195 -24.17 -15.95 -14.15
C GLU A 195 -25.55 -16.60 -14.37
N SER A 196 -26.63 -16.15 -13.71
CA SER A 196 -27.98 -16.66 -13.92
C SER A 196 -28.73 -16.02 -15.09
N LEU A 197 -28.10 -15.13 -15.87
CA LEU A 197 -28.71 -14.52 -17.06
C LEU A 197 -27.81 -14.73 -18.27
N GLY A 198 -28.17 -15.73 -19.09
CA GLY A 198 -28.03 -15.79 -20.54
C GLY A 198 -26.68 -15.38 -21.17
N ARG A 199 -26.11 -16.31 -21.96
CA ARG A 199 -24.89 -16.17 -22.78
C ARG A 199 -24.89 -15.02 -23.81
N LEU A 200 -25.95 -14.20 -23.94
CA LEU A 200 -26.25 -13.42 -25.14
C LEU A 200 -26.28 -11.88 -25.01
N SER A 201 -25.84 -11.27 -23.89
CA SER A 201 -25.83 -9.78 -23.80
C SER A 201 -24.60 -9.24 -23.07
N ARG A 202 -23.42 -9.40 -23.66
CA ARG A 202 -22.13 -9.26 -22.93
C ARG A 202 -21.37 -7.94 -23.09
N GLY A 203 -21.74 -7.07 -24.05
CA GLY A 203 -21.04 -5.80 -24.31
C GLY A 203 -21.79 -4.56 -23.82
N ALA A 204 -22.99 -4.31 -24.36
CA ALA A 204 -23.76 -3.09 -24.13
C ALA A 204 -24.17 -2.89 -22.66
N ASN A 205 -24.62 -3.96 -21.98
CA ASN A 205 -25.10 -3.88 -20.59
C ASN A 205 -24.05 -3.41 -19.57
N ARG A 206 -22.74 -3.55 -19.85
CA ARG A 206 -21.68 -3.13 -18.92
C ARG A 206 -21.40 -1.64 -18.97
N VAL A 207 -21.38 -1.05 -20.17
CA VAL A 207 -21.23 0.40 -20.34
C VAL A 207 -22.41 1.09 -19.66
N HIS A 208 -23.64 0.61 -19.91
CA HIS A 208 -24.83 1.10 -19.22
C HIS A 208 -24.74 0.97 -17.70
N LYS A 209 -24.12 -0.10 -17.18
CA LYS A 209 -23.93 -0.26 -15.73
C LYS A 209 -22.91 0.71 -15.17
N LEU A 210 -21.77 0.93 -15.82
CA LEU A 210 -20.76 1.88 -15.35
C LEU A 210 -21.27 3.33 -15.35
N GLU A 211 -22.15 3.69 -16.27
CA GLU A 211 -22.82 4.99 -16.31
C GLU A 211 -24.02 5.09 -15.36
N SER A 212 -24.45 3.98 -14.76
CA SER A 212 -25.49 4.01 -13.74
C SER A 212 -24.99 4.68 -12.45
N ARG A 213 -25.91 5.35 -11.76
CA ARG A 213 -25.63 6.05 -10.49
C ARG A 213 -25.21 5.06 -9.41
N ILE A 214 -24.32 5.49 -8.51
CA ILE A 214 -23.91 4.71 -7.34
C ILE A 214 -25.12 4.31 -6.49
N GLY A 215 -26.09 5.21 -6.29
CA GLY A 215 -27.36 4.91 -5.64
C GLY A 215 -27.20 4.30 -4.25
N ASN A 216 -27.59 3.03 -4.11
CA ASN A 216 -27.52 2.24 -2.87
C ASN A 216 -26.43 1.15 -2.91
N ILE A 217 -25.48 1.22 -3.87
CA ILE A 217 -24.43 0.21 -4.04
C ILE A 217 -23.33 0.46 -3.01
N GLY A 218 -23.41 -0.27 -1.90
CA GLY A 218 -22.47 -0.16 -0.79
C GLY A 218 -23.05 -0.70 0.50
N SER A 219 -22.27 -0.59 1.57
CA SER A 219 -22.72 -0.99 2.91
C SER A 219 -23.18 0.24 3.69
N ALA A 220 -24.46 0.28 4.08
CA ALA A 220 -25.02 1.34 4.93
C ALA A 220 -24.62 1.19 6.41
N ARG A 221 -24.38 -0.06 6.86
CA ARG A 221 -23.95 -0.38 8.23
C ARG A 221 -22.44 -0.21 8.38
N VAL A 222 -21.98 1.04 8.43
CA VAL A 222 -20.57 1.36 8.60
C VAL A 222 -20.31 1.81 10.03
N PRO A 223 -19.37 1.19 10.76
CA PRO A 223 -18.92 1.69 12.05
C PRO A 223 -18.53 3.17 11.99
N GLN A 224 -18.91 3.90 13.02
CA GLN A 224 -18.52 5.29 13.23
C GLN A 224 -17.89 5.44 14.61
N CYS A 225 -16.90 6.33 14.71
CA CYS A 225 -16.26 6.68 15.97
C CYS A 225 -15.91 8.17 16.03
N SER A 226 -15.69 8.68 17.24
CA SER A 226 -15.15 10.01 17.49
C SER A 226 -13.61 10.00 17.45
N PRO A 227 -12.92 11.13 17.16
CA PRO A 227 -11.47 11.24 17.27
C PRO A 227 -10.88 10.80 18.63
N ASN A 228 -11.66 10.87 19.71
CA ASN A 228 -11.23 10.51 21.07
C ASN A 228 -11.60 9.09 21.49
N ASP A 229 -12.34 8.36 20.64
CA ASP A 229 -12.62 6.95 20.88
C ASP A 229 -11.33 6.13 20.84
N ASP A 230 -11.27 5.07 21.64
CA ASP A 230 -10.09 4.21 21.71
C ASP A 230 -10.09 3.06 20.69
N LEU A 231 -8.89 2.52 20.46
CA LEU A 231 -8.66 1.44 19.52
C LEU A 231 -9.44 0.17 19.87
N ASN A 232 -9.66 -0.15 21.16
CA ASN A 232 -10.45 -1.33 21.53
C ASN A 232 -11.91 -1.19 21.09
N LYS A 233 -12.52 -0.01 21.30
CA LYS A 233 -13.86 0.29 20.79
C LYS A 233 -13.91 0.15 19.26
N ILE A 234 -12.95 0.72 18.55
CA ILE A 234 -12.87 0.68 17.08
C ILE A 234 -12.76 -0.78 16.58
N LEU A 235 -11.83 -1.55 17.14
CA LEU A 235 -11.64 -2.97 16.80
C LEU A 235 -12.92 -3.78 17.04
N LYS A 236 -13.58 -3.57 18.20
CA LYS A 236 -14.84 -4.23 18.54
C LYS A 236 -15.95 -3.89 17.54
N LEU A 237 -16.09 -2.62 17.15
CA LEU A 237 -17.09 -2.21 16.16
C LEU A 237 -16.83 -2.86 14.80
N MET A 238 -15.60 -2.76 14.28
CA MET A 238 -15.23 -3.33 12.98
C MET A 238 -15.41 -4.85 12.93
N LEU A 239 -15.03 -5.56 13.99
CA LEU A 239 -15.20 -7.01 14.09
C LEU A 239 -16.67 -7.41 14.22
N LYS A 240 -17.48 -6.65 14.99
CA LYS A 240 -18.93 -6.92 15.17
C LYS A 240 -19.71 -6.72 13.87
N THR A 241 -19.37 -5.73 13.07
CA THR A 241 -20.06 -5.43 11.80
C THR A 241 -19.46 -6.16 10.60
N ASP A 242 -18.37 -6.91 10.79
CA ASP A 242 -17.58 -7.53 9.73
C ASP A 242 -17.15 -6.53 8.63
N THR A 243 -16.72 -5.33 9.04
CA THR A 243 -16.26 -4.28 8.12
C THR A 243 -14.76 -4.05 8.25
N THR A 244 -14.15 -3.61 7.15
CA THR A 244 -12.70 -3.32 7.07
C THR A 244 -12.37 -1.84 7.22
N CYS A 245 -13.37 -1.00 7.48
CA CYS A 245 -13.21 0.41 7.82
C CYS A 245 -14.16 0.87 8.94
N CYS A 246 -13.77 1.96 9.60
CA CYS A 246 -14.56 2.77 10.53
C CYS A 246 -14.44 4.23 10.12
N LEU A 247 -15.55 4.96 10.05
CA LEU A 247 -15.55 6.38 9.74
C LEU A 247 -15.34 7.19 11.02
N VAL A 248 -14.53 8.24 10.94
CA VAL A 248 -14.25 9.12 12.08
C VAL A 248 -15.02 10.42 11.87
N ASN A 249 -15.99 10.66 12.74
CA ASN A 249 -16.88 11.81 12.68
C ASN A 249 -16.67 12.70 13.90
N LEU A 250 -16.71 14.00 13.68
CA LEU A 250 -16.84 14.98 14.75
C LEU A 250 -18.13 15.75 14.49
N TRP A 251 -19.11 15.53 15.36
CA TRP A 251 -20.51 15.89 15.11
C TRP A 251 -20.99 15.23 13.80
N ASP A 252 -21.48 16.01 12.85
CA ASP A 252 -21.96 15.52 11.54
C ASP A 252 -20.90 15.60 10.43
N ASN A 253 -19.67 15.99 10.77
CA ASN A 253 -18.60 16.18 9.79
C ASN A 253 -17.64 14.99 9.74
N LEU A 254 -17.51 14.40 8.56
CA LEU A 254 -16.56 13.31 8.28
C LEU A 254 -15.11 13.83 8.35
N GLN A 255 -14.40 13.51 9.42
CA GLN A 255 -13.01 13.91 9.63
C GLN A 255 -12.02 12.93 9.00
N GLY A 256 -12.36 11.65 9.01
CA GLY A 256 -11.40 10.60 8.73
C GLY A 256 -11.99 9.23 8.41
N ILE A 257 -11.10 8.33 7.99
CA ILE A 257 -11.38 6.91 7.85
C ILE A 257 -10.24 6.12 8.50
N ILE A 258 -10.60 5.08 9.26
CA ILE A 258 -9.67 4.09 9.80
C ILE A 258 -9.92 2.79 9.06
N THR A 259 -8.88 2.21 8.48
CA THR A 259 -8.93 0.90 7.83
C THR A 259 -8.03 -0.10 8.54
N PHE A 260 -8.13 -1.38 8.21
CA PHE A 260 -7.15 -2.37 8.68
C PHE A 260 -5.70 -1.99 8.35
N LYS A 261 -5.46 -1.30 7.23
CA LYS A 261 -4.12 -0.83 6.90
C LYS A 261 -3.58 0.14 7.94
N ASP A 262 -4.41 1.05 8.44
CA ASP A 262 -4.01 2.04 9.43
C ASP A 262 -3.66 1.36 10.77
N ILE A 263 -4.47 0.37 11.17
CA ILE A 263 -4.26 -0.40 12.39
C ILE A 263 -3.04 -1.32 12.28
N LEU A 264 -2.86 -2.02 11.15
CA LEU A 264 -1.67 -2.83 10.90
C LEU A 264 -0.39 -2.00 10.84
N GLY A 265 -0.50 -0.71 10.50
CA GLY A 265 0.60 0.25 10.57
C GLY A 265 1.18 0.44 11.97
N LEU A 266 0.43 0.06 13.03
CA LEU A 266 0.95 0.05 14.41
C LEU A 266 1.90 -1.13 14.68
N LEU A 267 1.73 -2.24 13.96
CA LEU A 267 2.55 -3.44 14.05
C LEU A 267 3.69 -3.44 13.04
N ALA A 268 3.47 -2.83 11.89
CA ALA A 268 4.51 -2.63 10.89
C ALA A 268 5.44 -1.51 11.38
N THR A 269 6.55 -1.89 12.01
CA THR A 269 7.67 -0.96 12.14
C THR A 269 8.02 -0.43 10.76
N LYS A 270 8.31 0.87 10.69
CA LYS A 270 9.36 1.33 9.77
C LYS A 270 10.62 0.63 10.25
N ILE A 271 10.78 -0.64 9.84
CA ILE A 271 12.10 -1.24 9.76
C ILE A 271 12.91 -0.16 9.04
N GLU A 272 14.04 0.24 9.60
CA GLU A 272 15.07 0.87 8.80
C GLU A 272 15.44 -0.17 7.74
N THR A 273 14.63 -0.26 6.68
CA THR A 273 15.06 -0.96 5.48
C THR A 273 16.20 -0.09 5.01
N GLN A 274 17.44 -0.52 5.25
CA GLN A 274 18.56 0.04 4.54
C GLN A 274 18.18 -0.08 3.07
N ILE A 275 17.85 1.04 2.44
CA ILE A 275 17.63 1.08 1.01
C ILE A 275 18.91 0.52 0.43
N PRO A 276 18.90 -0.63 -0.27
CA PRO A 276 20.09 -1.15 -0.89
C PRO A 276 20.67 -0.04 -1.76
N LEU A 277 21.85 0.44 -1.37
CA LEU A 277 22.57 1.52 -2.03
C LEU A 277 23.71 0.90 -2.81
N PHE A 278 23.57 0.88 -4.14
CA PHE A 278 24.60 0.38 -5.03
C PHE A 278 25.38 1.54 -5.61
N ILE A 279 26.65 1.69 -5.22
CA ILE A 279 27.56 2.64 -5.85
C ILE A 279 28.42 1.89 -6.87
N VAL A 280 28.38 2.31 -8.13
CA VAL A 280 29.08 1.66 -9.25
C VAL A 280 30.01 2.68 -9.91
N GLY A 281 31.28 2.32 -10.13
CA GLY A 281 32.27 3.16 -10.79
C GLY A 281 32.96 4.19 -9.89
N MET A 282 33.07 3.90 -8.58
CA MET A 282 33.80 4.74 -7.64
C MET A 282 35.30 4.75 -7.96
N PRO A 283 35.96 5.92 -8.05
CA PRO A 283 37.41 6.01 -8.21
C PRO A 283 38.18 5.53 -6.96
N GLU A 284 39.29 4.81 -7.16
CA GLU A 284 40.14 4.28 -6.07
C GLU A 284 40.99 5.36 -5.37
N ASP A 285 41.16 6.53 -6.00
CA ASP A 285 42.00 7.66 -5.55
C ASP A 285 41.29 8.62 -4.57
N GLN A 286 40.04 8.35 -4.20
CA GLN A 286 39.22 9.22 -3.34
C GLN A 286 39.25 8.74 -1.87
N GLY A 287 39.87 9.52 -0.98
CA GLY A 287 39.97 9.22 0.46
C GLY A 287 38.65 9.26 1.25
N ASP A 288 37.58 9.81 0.65
CA ASP A 288 36.32 10.13 1.34
C ASP A 288 35.14 9.22 0.97
N ILE A 289 35.39 8.00 0.48
CA ILE A 289 34.35 7.01 0.11
C ILE A 289 33.32 6.83 1.25
N LYS A 290 33.80 6.74 2.49
CA LYS A 290 32.95 6.58 3.68
C LYS A 290 32.10 7.82 3.97
N LEU A 291 32.67 9.02 3.79
CA LEU A 291 31.97 10.29 4.03
C LEU A 291 30.88 10.52 2.99
N ILE A 292 31.19 10.26 1.72
CA ILE A 292 30.25 10.40 0.60
C ILE A 292 29.08 9.42 0.74
N THR A 293 29.38 8.15 1.04
CA THR A 293 28.37 7.11 1.29
C THR A 293 27.50 7.48 2.49
N SER A 294 28.10 7.90 3.60
CA SER A 294 27.39 8.35 4.80
C SER A 294 26.46 9.54 4.55
N LYS A 295 26.89 10.55 3.79
CA LYS A 295 26.07 11.72 3.43
C LYS A 295 24.86 11.30 2.60
N PHE A 296 25.06 10.45 1.59
CA PHE A 296 23.97 10.01 0.73
C PHE A 296 23.00 9.06 1.45
N GLU A 297 23.50 8.15 2.29
CA GLU A 297 22.69 7.31 3.17
C GLU A 297 21.81 8.15 4.10
N LYS A 298 22.35 9.22 4.71
CA LYS A 298 21.56 10.16 5.52
C LYS A 298 20.45 10.82 4.70
N THR A 299 20.74 11.21 3.45
CA THR A 299 19.74 11.76 2.52
C THR A 299 18.66 10.73 2.19
N LEU A 300 19.04 9.49 1.85
CA LEU A 300 18.11 8.40 1.59
C LEU A 300 17.25 8.06 2.81
N LYS A 301 17.83 8.06 4.01
CA LYS A 301 17.11 7.84 5.27
C LYS A 301 16.07 8.94 5.50
N ARG A 302 16.42 10.21 5.29
CA ARG A 302 15.48 11.35 5.34
C ARG A 302 14.35 11.21 4.30
N LEU A 303 14.67 10.70 3.11
CA LEU A 303 13.69 10.45 2.06
C LEU A 303 12.73 9.33 2.41
N GLN A 304 13.24 8.21 2.92
CA GLN A 304 12.45 7.05 3.33
C GLN A 304 11.43 7.41 4.42
N GLN A 305 11.77 8.36 5.31
CA GLN A 305 10.84 8.87 6.32
C GLN A 305 9.58 9.48 5.68
N THR A 306 9.71 10.07 4.49
CA THR A 306 8.62 10.72 3.74
C THR A 306 8.03 9.84 2.63
N TYR A 307 8.85 8.95 2.06
CA TYR A 307 8.55 8.07 0.93
C TYR A 307 8.88 6.61 1.27
N SER A 308 7.92 5.91 1.88
CA SER A 308 8.09 4.50 2.22
C SER A 308 8.09 3.55 1.01
N GLU A 309 7.91 4.06 -0.21
CA GLU A 309 7.82 3.27 -1.45
C GLU A 309 9.16 3.10 -2.18
N ILE A 310 10.27 3.62 -1.63
CA ILE A 310 11.62 3.46 -2.19
C ILE A 310 12.13 2.05 -1.88
N HIS A 311 12.47 1.28 -2.93
CA HIS A 311 12.98 -0.09 -2.79
C HIS A 311 14.49 -0.19 -2.95
N GLU A 312 15.08 0.65 -3.79
CA GLU A 312 16.50 0.58 -4.17
C GLU A 312 16.98 1.98 -4.59
N ALA A 313 18.24 2.29 -4.32
CA ALA A 313 18.94 3.44 -4.86
C ALA A 313 20.26 2.98 -5.51
N ARG A 314 20.51 3.42 -6.74
CA ARG A 314 21.75 3.14 -7.46
C ARG A 314 22.42 4.44 -7.86
N VAL A 315 23.69 4.59 -7.51
CA VAL A 315 24.55 5.71 -7.90
C VAL A 315 25.59 5.17 -8.88
N SER A 316 25.56 5.64 -10.11
CA SER A 316 26.55 5.32 -11.14
C SER A 316 27.46 6.53 -11.32
N ILE A 317 28.76 6.34 -11.14
CA ILE A 317 29.79 7.37 -11.31
C ILE A 317 30.64 6.98 -12.52
N LYS A 318 30.87 7.92 -13.44
CA LYS A 318 31.76 7.75 -14.59
C LYS A 318 32.74 8.92 -14.66
N LYS A 319 34.05 8.64 -14.63
CA LYS A 319 35.10 9.65 -14.84
C LYS A 319 35.32 9.84 -16.34
N GLN A 320 34.95 10.99 -16.89
CA GLN A 320 35.28 11.37 -18.26
C GLN A 320 36.70 11.91 -18.29
N ARG A 321 37.57 11.28 -19.10
CA ARG A 321 38.91 11.82 -19.38
C ARG A 321 38.75 13.05 -20.26
N SER A 322 39.06 14.23 -19.73
CA SER A 322 39.20 15.44 -20.54
C SER A 322 40.64 15.48 -21.01
N GLY A 323 40.88 15.46 -22.33
CA GLY A 323 42.23 15.55 -22.89
C GLY A 323 43.00 16.74 -22.30
N GLY A 324 44.19 16.46 -21.75
CA GLY A 324 45.17 17.46 -21.31
C GLY A 324 45.12 17.93 -19.85
N LYS A 325 44.07 17.67 -19.05
CA LYS A 325 44.04 18.00 -17.60
C LYS A 325 44.03 16.74 -16.73
N LYS A 326 44.78 16.75 -15.63
CA LYS A 326 44.83 15.65 -14.62
C LYS A 326 43.46 15.38 -13.95
N GLU A 327 42.53 16.32 -14.01
CA GLU A 327 41.21 16.21 -13.39
C GLU A 327 40.13 15.88 -14.44
N GLY A 328 39.66 14.63 -14.42
CA GLY A 328 38.52 14.20 -15.21
C GLY A 328 37.20 14.64 -14.59
N LYS A 329 36.20 15.00 -15.41
CA LYS A 329 34.85 15.32 -14.93
C LYS A 329 34.12 14.06 -14.49
N PHE A 330 33.39 14.14 -13.39
CA PHE A 330 32.49 13.08 -12.93
C PHE A 330 31.10 13.26 -13.53
N ASP A 331 30.63 12.26 -14.25
CA ASP A 331 29.24 12.07 -14.64
C ASP A 331 28.58 11.15 -13.62
N VAL A 332 27.68 11.70 -12.81
CA VAL A 332 27.01 10.97 -11.74
C VAL A 332 25.52 10.85 -12.05
N THR A 333 25.03 9.61 -12.04
CA THR A 333 23.62 9.28 -12.23
C THR A 333 23.07 8.61 -10.98
N ILE A 334 22.00 9.16 -10.41
CA ILE A 334 21.25 8.53 -9.31
C ILE A 334 19.93 7.99 -9.87
N MET A 335 19.69 6.71 -9.64
CA MET A 335 18.46 6.02 -9.96
C MET A 335 17.77 5.57 -8.68
N ILE A 336 16.51 5.97 -8.47
CA ILE A 336 15.68 5.49 -7.37
C ILE A 336 14.56 4.63 -7.94
N THR A 337 14.53 3.36 -7.52
CA THR A 337 13.47 2.41 -7.85
C THR A 337 12.38 2.50 -6.79
N THR A 338 11.13 2.64 -7.22
CA THR A 338 9.96 2.71 -6.33
C THR A 338 8.92 1.66 -6.72
N SER A 339 8.01 1.31 -5.80
CA SER A 339 7.11 0.16 -5.95
C SER A 339 6.20 0.22 -7.19
N HIS A 340 5.92 1.42 -7.71
CA HIS A 340 4.85 1.62 -8.70
C HIS A 340 5.06 2.79 -9.68
N HIS A 341 6.28 3.33 -9.79
CA HIS A 341 6.58 4.40 -10.75
C HIS A 341 7.79 4.03 -11.61
N THR A 342 7.89 4.67 -12.78
CA THR A 342 9.14 4.70 -13.54
C THR A 342 10.29 5.11 -12.62
N PRO A 343 11.48 4.47 -12.71
CA PRO A 343 12.63 4.83 -11.90
C PRO A 343 12.90 6.32 -12.00
N LEU A 344 13.12 6.98 -10.86
CA LEU A 344 13.49 8.39 -10.84
C LEU A 344 14.98 8.48 -11.16
N ILE A 345 15.32 9.16 -12.25
CA ILE A 345 16.70 9.28 -12.72
C ILE A 345 17.13 10.75 -12.62
N TYR A 346 18.23 11.00 -11.93
CA TYR A 346 18.86 12.30 -11.81
C TYR A 346 20.30 12.22 -12.29
N LYS A 347 20.74 13.21 -13.07
CA LYS A 347 22.10 13.28 -13.62
C LYS A 347 22.72 14.64 -13.35
N SER A 348 24.01 14.66 -13.03
CA SER A 348 24.79 15.88 -12.87
C SER A 348 26.26 15.61 -13.22
N LEU A 349 26.95 16.67 -13.64
CA LEU A 349 28.32 16.65 -14.15
C LEU A 349 29.14 17.70 -13.39
N GLY A 350 30.33 17.36 -12.94
CA GLY A 350 31.21 18.31 -12.26
C GLY A 350 32.63 17.80 -12.06
N PHE A 351 33.50 18.66 -11.55
CA PHE A 351 34.91 18.34 -11.32
C PHE A 351 35.15 17.73 -9.93
N ASP A 352 34.32 18.10 -8.95
CA ASP A 352 34.33 17.53 -7.60
C ASP A 352 33.15 16.56 -7.41
N LEU A 353 33.45 15.34 -7.00
CA LEU A 353 32.44 14.30 -6.81
C LEU A 353 31.48 14.61 -5.65
N GLY A 354 31.99 15.22 -4.58
CA GLY A 354 31.22 15.59 -3.40
C GLY A 354 30.19 16.67 -3.70
N GLU A 355 30.59 17.71 -4.41
CA GLU A 355 29.71 18.79 -4.88
C GLU A 355 28.62 18.27 -5.82
N VAL A 356 28.98 17.40 -6.77
CA VAL A 356 28.04 16.81 -7.73
C VAL A 356 26.98 15.98 -7.00
N LEU A 357 27.38 15.20 -5.99
CA LEU A 357 26.45 14.39 -5.19
C LEU A 357 25.57 15.22 -4.26
N GLU A 358 26.08 16.31 -3.71
CA GLU A 358 25.30 17.24 -2.89
C GLU A 358 24.24 17.96 -3.75
N ASP A 359 24.61 18.47 -4.92
CA ASP A 359 23.68 19.06 -5.89
C ASP A 359 22.58 18.05 -6.31
N LEU A 360 22.97 16.82 -6.63
CA LEU A 360 22.01 15.76 -6.95
C LEU A 360 21.07 15.44 -5.78
N SER A 361 21.60 15.38 -4.56
CA SER A 361 20.82 15.17 -3.34
C SER A 361 19.80 16.29 -3.13
N GLN A 362 20.20 17.55 -3.31
CA GLN A 362 19.30 18.70 -3.22
C GLN A 362 18.24 18.71 -4.33
N LYS A 363 18.61 18.40 -5.58
CA LYS A 363 17.67 18.26 -6.71
C LYS A 363 16.63 17.18 -6.42
N LEU A 364 17.06 16.08 -5.82
CA LEU A 364 16.20 14.96 -5.45
C LEU A 364 15.22 15.36 -4.34
N LEU A 365 15.71 15.99 -3.27
CA LEU A 365 14.89 16.52 -2.17
C LEU A 365 13.89 17.60 -2.65
N ARG A 366 14.32 18.56 -3.47
CA ARG A 366 13.49 19.68 -3.96
C ARG A 366 12.36 19.24 -4.88
N ASN A 367 12.61 18.25 -5.75
CA ASN A 367 11.58 17.74 -6.66
C ASN A 367 10.57 16.85 -5.94
N LEU A 368 11.02 16.11 -4.92
CA LEU A 368 10.14 15.30 -4.10
C LEU A 368 9.31 16.19 -3.16
N SER A 369 9.88 17.21 -2.50
CA SER A 369 9.14 18.12 -1.62
C SER A 369 7.97 18.84 -2.34
N LYS A 370 8.14 19.23 -3.61
CA LYS A 370 7.04 19.77 -4.44
C LYS A 370 5.90 18.78 -4.67
N LYS A 371 6.19 17.47 -4.82
CA LYS A 371 5.18 16.40 -4.91
C LYS A 371 4.51 16.11 -3.55
N ALA A 372 5.23 16.27 -2.44
CA ALA A 372 4.70 16.07 -1.08
C ALA A 372 3.66 17.12 -0.65
N LYS A 373 3.84 18.39 -1.03
CA LYS A 373 2.88 19.48 -0.75
C LYS A 373 1.47 19.21 -1.31
N ARG A 374 1.36 18.46 -2.42
CA ARG A 374 0.06 18.04 -2.97
C ARG A 374 -0.64 16.91 -2.19
N ARG A 375 0.03 16.31 -1.19
CA ARG A 375 -0.44 15.13 -0.42
C ARG A 375 -0.44 15.35 1.10
N SER A 376 -0.36 16.58 1.62
CA SER A 376 -0.21 16.81 3.07
C SER A 376 -1.32 17.61 3.74
N LYS A 377 -2.16 16.92 4.54
CA LYS A 377 -2.53 17.28 5.93
C LYS A 377 -2.59 15.99 6.79
N THR A 378 -2.43 16.14 8.11
CA THR A 378 -1.62 15.34 9.04
C THR A 378 -2.30 14.15 9.75
N SER A 379 -1.77 12.94 9.61
CA SER A 379 -2.08 11.71 10.40
C SER A 379 -0.77 11.19 11.01
N ILE A 380 -0.78 10.32 12.04
CA ILE A 380 0.44 9.76 12.67
C ILE A 380 1.42 9.12 11.69
N ARG A 381 0.97 8.73 10.49
CA ARG A 381 1.87 8.42 9.36
C ARG A 381 2.96 9.49 9.14
N LYS A 382 2.75 10.75 9.56
CA LYS A 382 3.64 11.89 9.42
C LYS A 382 4.22 12.44 10.73
N MET A 383 3.82 11.96 11.92
CA MET A 383 4.34 12.49 13.21
C MET A 383 5.80 12.07 13.52
N GLY A 384 6.47 11.38 12.59
CA GLY A 384 7.92 11.19 12.62
C GLY A 384 8.68 12.10 11.66
N LEU A 385 8.04 13.08 11.03
CA LEU A 385 8.75 14.13 10.30
C LEU A 385 9.18 15.19 11.32
N PRO A 386 10.49 15.42 11.53
CA PRO A 386 10.89 16.67 12.14
C PRO A 386 10.36 17.80 11.25
N VAL A 387 9.62 18.73 11.86
CA VAL A 387 9.32 20.02 11.23
C VAL A 387 10.63 20.79 11.22
N PHE A 388 11.27 20.83 10.06
CA PHE A 388 12.27 21.84 9.70
C PHE A 388 11.91 22.41 8.33
#